data_AF-A0AAE5SX81-F1
#
_entry.id   AF-A0AAE5SX81-F1
#
_cell.length_a   1.000
_cell.length_b   1.000
_cell.length_c   1.000
_cell.angle_alpha   90.00
_cell.angle_beta   90.00
_cell.angle_gamma   90.00
#
_symmetry.space_group_name_H-M   'P 1'
#
loop_
_entity.id
_entity.type
_entity.pdbx_description
1 polymer ?
#
loop_
_entity_poly.entity_id
_entity_poly.type
_entity_poly.pdbx_seq_one_letter_code
_entity_poly.pdbx_strand_id
1 'polypeptide(L)'
;LGHIIVNIYDIQLKMNEISFHKVINKLKEKDLVKFYALDKIRNSNEFDDASKHRNNITHKQHPQFISSGITKYENGIVTAGVGNYTTSQKVKEIMDGMLMCLEKTIEILNESKD
;
A
#
# COMPACT_ATOMS: atom_id res chain seq x y z
N LEU A 1 3.07 -6.79 5.55
CA LEU A 1 1.71 -7.38 5.73
C LEU A 1 1.60 -8.79 5.13
N GLY A 2 1.80 -9.01 3.83
CA GLY A 2 1.60 -10.35 3.21
C GLY A 2 2.37 -11.51 3.86
N HIS A 3 3.64 -11.29 4.23
CA HIS A 3 4.45 -12.32 4.90
C HIS A 3 3.89 -12.76 6.26
N ILE A 4 3.25 -11.86 7.01
CA ILE A 4 2.67 -12.19 8.32
C ILE A 4 1.58 -13.25 8.15
N ILE A 5 0.67 -13.02 7.21
CA ILE A 5 -0.44 -13.93 6.94
C ILE A 5 0.06 -15.27 6.38
N VAL A 6 1.07 -15.24 5.49
CA VAL A 6 1.70 -16.47 4.97
C VAL A 6 2.20 -17.36 6.09
N ASN A 7 2.89 -16.77 7.08
CA ASN A 7 3.46 -17.52 8.19
C ASN A 7 2.39 -18.06 9.14
N ILE A 8 1.35 -17.27 9.44
CA ILE A 8 0.28 -17.69 10.37
C ILE A 8 -0.58 -18.82 9.77
N TYR A 9 -0.89 -18.74 8.48
CA TYR A 9 -1.81 -19.68 7.82
C TYR A 9 -1.11 -20.79 7.04
N ASP A 10 0.22 -20.86 7.09
CA ASP A 10 1.05 -21.78 6.31
C ASP A 10 0.62 -21.79 4.82
N ILE A 11 0.63 -20.61 4.20
CA ILE A 11 0.24 -20.44 2.80
C ILE A 11 1.46 -20.66 1.91
N GLN A 12 1.41 -21.71 1.09
CA GLN A 12 2.49 -22.01 0.16
C GLN A 12 2.56 -20.98 -0.99
N LEU A 13 3.55 -20.08 -0.88
CA LEU A 13 3.92 -19.08 -1.87
C LEU A 13 5.45 -18.94 -1.89
N LYS A 14 6.04 -18.74 -3.07
CA LYS A 14 7.47 -18.42 -3.16
C LYS A 14 7.73 -17.03 -2.60
N MET A 15 8.88 -16.81 -1.99
CA MET A 15 9.22 -15.54 -1.30
C MET A 15 9.02 -14.29 -2.17
N ASN A 16 9.41 -14.37 -3.44
CA ASN A 16 9.28 -13.29 -4.43
C ASN A 16 7.84 -13.07 -4.93
N GLU A 17 6.92 -14.00 -4.62
CA GLU A 17 5.51 -13.92 -5.01
C GLU A 17 4.62 -13.42 -3.88
N ILE A 18 5.17 -13.24 -2.67
CA ILE A 18 4.40 -12.79 -1.51
C ILE A 18 4.02 -11.32 -1.68
N SER A 19 2.74 -11.09 -1.98
CA SER A 19 2.10 -9.78 -1.92
C SER A 19 0.83 -9.87 -1.09
N PHE A 20 0.46 -8.79 -0.41
CA PHE A 20 -0.74 -8.79 0.42
C PHE A 20 -1.97 -9.20 -0.40
N HIS A 21 -2.13 -8.68 -1.61
CA HIS A 21 -3.21 -9.05 -2.54
C HIS A 21 -3.29 -10.56 -2.81
N LYS A 22 -2.17 -11.19 -3.18
CA LYS A 22 -2.12 -12.63 -3.48
C LYS A 22 -2.44 -13.47 -2.25
N VAL A 23 -1.92 -13.04 -1.09
CA VAL A 23 -2.11 -13.76 0.16
C VAL A 23 -3.55 -13.68 0.63
N ILE A 24 -4.21 -12.52 0.54
CA ILE A 24 -5.64 -12.37 0.85
C ILE A 24 -6.50 -13.26 -0.06
N ASN A 25 -6.20 -13.34 -1.35
CA ASN A 25 -6.94 -14.24 -2.24
C ASN A 25 -6.82 -15.71 -1.82
N LYS A 26 -5.62 -16.16 -1.42
CA LYS A 26 -5.41 -17.52 -0.90
C LYS A 26 -6.03 -17.74 0.48
N LEU A 27 -6.13 -16.69 1.30
CA LEU A 27 -6.77 -16.76 2.61
C LEU A 27 -8.26 -17.10 2.51
N LYS A 28 -8.93 -16.69 1.42
CA LYS A 28 -10.36 -16.99 1.18
C LYS A 28 -10.71 -18.47 1.32
N GLU A 29 -9.80 -19.36 0.92
CA GLU A 29 -9.98 -20.82 1.00
C GLU A 29 -9.72 -21.39 2.40
N LYS A 30 -9.01 -20.67 3.27
CA LYS A 30 -8.60 -21.12 4.61
C LYS A 30 -9.42 -20.50 5.74
N ASP A 31 -9.78 -19.22 5.60
CA ASP A 31 -10.50 -18.46 6.62
C ASP A 31 -11.32 -17.36 5.95
N LEU A 32 -12.59 -17.67 5.67
CA LEU A 32 -13.48 -16.75 4.95
C LEU A 32 -13.82 -15.50 5.78
N VAL A 33 -13.91 -15.63 7.10
CA VAL A 33 -14.22 -14.51 8.00
C VAL A 33 -13.08 -13.51 7.99
N LYS A 34 -11.85 -13.98 8.25
CA LYS A 34 -10.67 -13.12 8.24
C LYS A 34 -10.32 -12.62 6.84
N PHE A 35 -10.66 -13.37 5.79
CA PHE A 35 -10.60 -12.89 4.42
C PHE A 35 -11.43 -11.60 4.24
N TYR A 36 -12.72 -11.60 4.59
CA TYR A 36 -13.56 -10.41 4.39
C TYR A 36 -13.09 -9.23 5.24
N ALA A 37 -12.64 -9.48 6.47
CA ALA A 37 -12.13 -8.44 7.35
C ALA A 37 -10.85 -7.80 6.79
N LEU A 38 -9.88 -8.60 6.35
CA LEU A 38 -8.63 -8.11 5.76
C LEU A 38 -8.80 -7.53 4.35
N ASP A 39 -9.80 -8.00 3.60
CA ASP A 39 -10.13 -7.44 2.29
C ASP A 39 -10.62 -5.98 2.41
N LYS A 40 -11.33 -5.63 3.48
CA LYS A 40 -11.67 -4.23 3.76
C LYS A 40 -10.43 -3.35 3.92
N ILE A 41 -9.37 -3.85 4.56
CA ILE A 41 -8.09 -3.12 4.67
C ILE A 41 -7.44 -3.00 3.30
N ARG A 42 -7.38 -4.10 2.52
CA ARG A 42 -6.81 -4.10 1.17
C ARG A 42 -7.43 -3.05 0.25
N ASN A 43 -8.73 -2.80 0.40
CA ASN A 43 -9.48 -1.86 -0.42
C ASN A 43 -9.62 -0.47 0.21
N SER A 44 -8.91 -0.18 1.31
CA SER A 44 -8.97 1.12 1.97
C SER A 44 -8.06 2.14 1.27
N ASN A 45 -8.42 3.42 1.38
CA ASN A 45 -7.63 4.51 0.79
C ASN A 45 -6.21 4.57 1.39
N GLU A 46 -6.09 4.30 2.69
CA GLU A 46 -4.81 4.31 3.39
C GLU A 46 -3.86 3.22 2.87
N PHE A 47 -4.41 2.03 2.59
CA PHE A 47 -3.63 0.95 2.01
C PHE A 47 -3.19 1.29 0.57
N ASP A 48 -4.07 1.86 -0.24
CA ASP A 48 -3.76 2.26 -1.61
C ASP A 48 -2.71 3.39 -1.65
N ASP A 49 -2.88 4.44 -0.82
CA ASP A 49 -1.92 5.55 -0.68
C ASP A 49 -0.54 5.02 -0.25
N ALA A 50 -0.47 4.16 0.76
CA ALA A 50 0.78 3.57 1.22
C ALA A 50 1.43 2.66 0.16
N SER A 51 0.62 1.87 -0.55
CA SER A 51 1.08 0.99 -1.63
C SER A 51 1.67 1.79 -2.79
N LYS A 52 0.97 2.85 -3.23
CA LYS A 52 1.44 3.78 -4.26
C LYS A 52 2.70 4.51 -3.82
N HIS A 53 2.75 4.98 -2.58
CA HIS A 53 3.92 5.69 -2.04
C HIS A 53 5.16 4.78 -2.01
N ARG A 54 5.04 3.56 -1.47
CA ARG A 54 6.12 2.56 -1.50
C ARG A 54 6.58 2.29 -2.93
N ASN A 55 5.64 2.06 -3.85
CA ASN A 55 5.97 1.78 -5.25
C ASN A 55 6.72 2.96 -5.89
N ASN A 56 6.33 4.20 -5.59
CA ASN A 56 7.03 5.38 -6.08
C ASN A 56 8.46 5.48 -5.52
N ILE A 57 8.67 5.16 -4.24
CA ILE A 57 10.01 5.09 -3.62
C ILE A 57 10.88 4.02 -4.29
N THR A 58 10.36 2.81 -4.49
CA THR A 58 11.17 1.69 -4.98
C THR A 58 11.44 1.75 -6.48
N HIS A 59 10.48 2.23 -7.28
CA HIS A 59 10.50 2.02 -8.74
C HIS A 59 10.32 3.27 -9.60
N LYS A 60 9.98 4.43 -9.00
CA LYS A 60 9.78 5.67 -9.77
C LYS A 60 10.74 6.76 -9.30
N GLN A 61 10.44 7.99 -9.68
CA GLN A 61 11.11 9.16 -9.11
C GLN A 61 10.80 9.23 -7.61
N HIS A 62 11.85 9.15 -6.80
CA HIS A 62 11.74 9.18 -5.35
C HIS A 62 10.93 10.42 -4.94
N PRO A 63 9.95 10.31 -4.01
CA PRO A 63 9.06 11.41 -3.60
C PRO A 63 9.76 12.69 -3.11
N GLN A 64 11.05 12.57 -2.76
CA GLN A 64 11.92 13.67 -2.31
C GLN A 64 12.42 14.56 -3.45
N PHE A 65 12.34 14.10 -4.70
CA PHE A 65 12.78 14.87 -5.84
C PHE A 65 11.64 15.73 -6.38
N ILE A 66 11.90 17.02 -6.47
CA ILE A 66 11.01 17.99 -7.11
C ILE A 66 11.16 17.82 -8.62
N SER A 67 10.04 17.66 -9.34
CA SER A 67 10.10 17.61 -10.81
C SER A 67 10.56 18.95 -11.40
N SER A 68 10.76 19.03 -12.72
CA SER A 68 11.25 20.25 -13.37
C SER A 68 10.32 21.46 -13.19
N GLY A 69 9.04 21.24 -12.86
CA GLY A 69 8.03 22.29 -12.83
C GLY A 69 7.68 22.86 -14.20
N ILE A 70 8.18 22.25 -15.27
CA ILE A 70 7.92 22.65 -16.65
C ILE A 70 6.87 21.70 -17.23
N THR A 71 5.72 22.24 -17.64
CA THR A 71 4.70 21.49 -18.39
C THR A 71 4.62 22.04 -19.81
N LYS A 72 4.77 21.16 -20.80
CA LYS A 72 4.58 21.47 -22.21
C LYS A 72 3.25 20.89 -22.67
N TYR A 73 2.37 21.75 -23.17
CA TYR A 73 1.07 21.36 -23.71
C TYR A 73 1.16 21.18 -25.23
N GLU A 74 0.31 20.33 -25.80
CA GLU A 74 0.31 20.00 -27.24
C GLU A 74 0.06 21.22 -28.14
N ASN A 75 -0.60 22.25 -27.61
CA ASN A 75 -0.85 23.53 -28.29
C ASN A 75 0.36 24.49 -28.27
N GLY A 76 1.53 24.03 -27.84
CA GLY A 76 2.77 24.81 -27.81
C GLY A 76 2.92 25.71 -26.57
N ILE A 77 1.95 25.73 -25.65
CA ILE A 77 2.08 26.47 -24.39
C ILE A 77 3.09 25.75 -23.48
N VAL A 78 3.99 26.53 -22.88
CA VAL A 78 4.91 26.07 -21.84
C VAL A 78 4.62 26.84 -20.56
N THR A 79 4.29 26.13 -19.49
CA THR A 79 4.18 26.71 -18.15
C THR A 79 5.37 26.31 -17.31
N ALA A 80 5.85 27.24 -16.48
CA ALA A 80 6.92 27.02 -15.52
C ALA A 80 6.39 27.36 -14.11
N GLY A 81 6.64 26.47 -13.16
CA GLY A 81 6.23 26.60 -11.77
C GLY A 81 7.07 25.71 -10.85
N VAL A 82 6.59 25.47 -9.64
CA VAL A 82 7.20 24.49 -8.74
C VAL A 82 6.87 23.09 -9.24
N GLY A 83 7.89 22.24 -9.36
CA GLY A 83 7.70 20.85 -9.74
C GLY A 83 6.85 20.08 -8.74
N ASN A 84 6.26 18.98 -9.19
CA ASN A 84 5.53 18.06 -8.33
C ASN A 84 6.49 17.44 -7.32
N TYR A 85 6.09 17.44 -6.05
CA TYR A 85 6.79 16.79 -4.95
C TYR A 85 5.78 16.29 -3.92
N THR A 86 6.18 15.36 -3.05
CA THR A 86 5.36 14.96 -1.91
C THR A 86 5.78 15.76 -0.69
N THR A 87 4.87 16.53 -0.11
CA THR A 87 5.16 17.33 1.11
C THR A 87 5.42 16.43 2.31
N SER A 88 6.24 16.88 3.26
CA SER A 88 6.48 16.13 4.51
C SER A 88 5.19 15.83 5.27
N GLN A 89 4.23 16.77 5.24
CA GLN A 89 2.90 16.58 5.82
C GLN A 89 2.16 15.40 5.16
N LYS A 90 2.13 15.34 3.82
CA LYS A 90 1.50 14.22 3.11
C LYS A 90 2.24 12.90 3.34
N VAL A 91 3.58 12.92 3.44
CA VAL A 91 4.34 11.73 3.83
C VAL A 91 3.91 11.24 5.21
N LYS A 92 3.79 12.15 6.19
CA LYS A 92 3.32 11.79 7.54
C LYS A 92 1.93 11.13 7.50
N GLU A 93 0.97 11.73 6.78
CA GLU A 93 -0.39 11.16 6.64
C GLU A 93 -0.37 9.76 6.04
N ILE A 94 0.46 9.51 5.03
CA ILE A 94 0.61 8.19 4.42
C ILE A 94 1.20 7.19 5.43
N MET A 95 2.20 7.61 6.21
CA MET A 95 2.82 6.75 7.23
C MET A 95 1.86 6.41 8.36
N ASP A 96 1.09 7.39 8.84
CA ASP A 96 0.03 7.19 9.84
C ASP A 96 -1.02 6.19 9.33
N GLY A 97 -1.47 6.35 8.08
CA GLY A 97 -2.39 5.41 7.43
C GLY A 97 -1.81 3.99 7.30
N MET A 98 -0.54 3.87 6.94
CA MET A 98 0.15 2.57 6.86
C MET A 98 0.22 1.87 8.22
N LEU A 99 0.53 2.62 9.29
CA LEU A 99 0.57 2.08 10.65
C LEU A 99 -0.81 1.61 11.10
N MET A 100 -1.87 2.37 10.81
CA MET A 100 -3.25 1.96 11.07
C MET A 100 -3.63 0.68 10.31
N CYS A 101 -3.22 0.53 9.04
CA CYS A 101 -3.44 -0.72 8.30
C CYS A 101 -2.71 -1.91 8.93
N LEU A 102 -1.50 -1.70 9.46
CA LEU A 102 -0.74 -2.73 10.15
C LEU A 102 -1.40 -3.14 11.47
N GLU A 103 -1.80 -2.18 12.29
CA GLU A 103 -2.52 -2.38 13.55
C GLU A 103 -3.79 -3.22 13.32
N LYS A 104 -4.70 -2.75 12.45
CA LYS A 104 -5.94 -3.47 12.12
C LYS A 104 -5.68 -4.87 11.58
N THR A 105 -4.61 -5.05 10.80
CA THR A 105 -4.24 -6.39 10.30
C THR A 105 -3.87 -7.31 11.45
N ILE A 106 -3.08 -6.82 12.41
CA ILE A 106 -2.67 -7.61 13.59
C ILE A 106 -3.88 -7.93 14.47
N GLU A 107 -4.77 -6.96 14.71
CA GLU A 107 -6.01 -7.15 15.48
C GLU A 107 -6.87 -8.26 14.88
N ILE A 108 -7.21 -8.17 13.59
CA ILE A 108 -8.01 -9.19 12.89
C ILE A 108 -7.34 -10.57 12.95
N LEU A 109 -6.01 -10.63 12.88
CA LEU A 109 -5.30 -11.89 12.95
C LEU A 109 -5.35 -12.51 14.35
N ASN A 110 -5.35 -11.68 15.40
CA ASN A 110 -5.39 -12.09 16.81
C ASN A 110 -6.80 -12.35 17.35
N GLU A 111 -7.85 -11.86 16.69
CA GLU A 111 -9.23 -12.24 17.01
C GLU A 111 -9.35 -13.77 16.93
N SER A 112 -9.55 -14.41 18.08
CA SER A 112 -9.77 -15.85 18.19
C SER A 112 -11.10 -16.22 17.55
N LYS A 113 -11.18 -17.43 16.99
CA LYS A 113 -12.45 -18.04 16.61
C LYS A 113 -13.15 -18.44 17.92
N ASP A 114 -14.03 -17.59 18.41
CA ASP A 114 -15.06 -18.01 19.37
C ASP A 114 -15.97 -19.07 18.75
#